data_AF-A0A936D1W8-F1
#
_entry.id   AF-A0A936D1W8-F1
#
_cell.length_a   1.000
_cell.length_b   1.000
_cell.length_c   1.000
_cell.angle_alpha   90.00
_cell.angle_beta   90.00
_cell.angle_gamma   90.00
#
_symmetry.space_group_name_H-M   'P 1'
#
loop_
_entity.id
_entity.type
_entity.pdbx_description
1 polymer ?
#
loop_
_entity_poly.entity_id
_entity_poly.type
_entity_poly.pdbx_seq_one_letter_code
_entity_poly.pdbx_strand_id
1 'polypeptide(L)' 'MRNALDPNRMSTDERLREVGEILAAGLLRLRARRREPRVADTGELSLDFTARQSVHGRTLRGRRKHHA' A
#
# COMPACT_ATOMS: atom_id res chain seq x y z
N MET A 1 3.57 -7.98 12.45
CA MET A 1 2.69 -8.03 11.26
C MET A 1 1.74 -9.21 11.44
N ARG A 2 0.43 -8.98 11.66
CA ARG A 2 -0.55 -10.07 11.70
C ARG A 2 -0.75 -10.53 10.26
N ASN A 3 -0.44 -11.80 9.97
CA ASN A 3 -0.79 -12.41 8.69
C ASN A 3 -2.30 -12.28 8.52
N ALA A 4 -2.74 -11.74 7.38
CA ALA A 4 -4.15 -11.69 7.05
C ALA A 4 -4.66 -13.13 6.93
N LEU A 5 -5.35 -13.60 7.98
CA LEU A 5 -6.12 -14.82 7.86
C LEU A 5 -7.23 -14.53 6.85
N ASP A 6 -7.51 -15.48 5.97
CA ASP A 6 -8.68 -15.40 5.10
C ASP A 6 -9.91 -15.11 6.00
N PRO A 7 -10.68 -14.04 5.75
CA PRO A 7 -11.82 -13.66 6.58
C PRO A 7 -12.84 -14.79 6.76
N ASN A 8 -12.89 -15.75 5.83
CA ASN A 8 -13.76 -16.92 5.91
C ASN A 8 -13.30 -17.95 6.96
N ARG A 9 -12.07 -17.81 7.47
CA ARG A 9 -11.49 -18.66 8.52
C ARG A 9 -11.56 -18.01 9.90
N MET A 10 -12.09 -16.80 10.02
CA MET A 10 -12.26 -16.09 11.29
C MET A 10 -13.61 -16.43 11.91
N SER A 11 -13.64 -16.53 13.23
CA SER A 11 -14.89 -16.41 13.96
C SER A 11 -15.49 -15.01 13.77
N THR A 12 -16.81 -14.88 14.00
CA THR A 12 -17.51 -13.59 13.94
C THR A 12 -16.85 -12.55 14.85
N ASP A 13 -16.42 -12.95 16.05
CA ASP A 13 -15.80 -12.06 17.03
C ASP A 13 -14.41 -11.58 16.60
N GLU A 14 -13.61 -12.46 16.01
CA GLU A 14 -12.29 -12.08 15.47
C GLU A 14 -12.43 -11.08 14.33
N ARG A 15 -13.37 -11.32 13.42
CA ARG A 15 -13.64 -10.41 12.30
C ARG A 15 -14.12 -9.04 12.79
N LEU A 16 -15.01 -9.01 13.78
CA LEU A 16 -15.46 -7.75 14.39
C LEU A 16 -14.32 -7.01 15.08
N ARG A 17 -13.45 -7.74 15.79
CA ARG A 17 -12.27 -7.16 16.43
C ARG A 17 -11.33 -6.54 15.40
N GLU A 18 -11.04 -7.24 14.31
CA GLU A 18 -10.16 -6.73 13.25
C GLU A 18 -10.74 -5.48 12.58
N VAL A 19 -12.04 -5.48 12.26
CA VAL A 19 -12.74 -4.28 11.74
C VAL A 19 -12.65 -3.12 12.75
N GLY A 20 -12.83 -3.41 14.04
CA GLY A 20 -12.69 -2.43 15.11
C GLY A 20 -11.28 -1.84 15.21
N GLU A 21 -10.24 -2.68 15.12
CA GLU A 21 -8.83 -2.26 15.13
C GLU A 21 -8.51 -1.36 13.93
N ILE A 22 -8.94 -1.74 12.72
CA ILE A 22 -8.76 -0.94 11.50
C ILE A 22 -9.43 0.42 11.64
N LEU A 23 -10.68 0.44 12.12
CA LEU A 23 -11.44 1.68 12.29
C LEU A 23 -10.81 2.59 13.35
N ALA A 24 -10.41 2.03 14.49
CA ALA A 24 -9.75 2.78 15.56
C ALA A 24 -8.44 3.42 15.06
N ALA A 25 -7.60 2.66 14.35
CA ALA A 25 -6.38 3.18 13.75
C ALA A 25 -6.66 4.31 12.74
N GLY A 26 -7.71 4.16 11.92
CA GLY A 26 -8.17 5.20 11.00
C GLY A 26 -8.62 6.47 11.72
N LEU A 27 -9.41 6.34 12.77
CA LEU A 27 -9.91 7.46 13.58
C LEU A 27 -8.77 8.21 14.27
N LEU A 28 -7.80 7.49 14.84
CA LEU A 28 -6.63 8.11 15.46
C LEU A 28 -5.82 8.91 14.44
N ARG A 29 -5.59 8.37 13.24
CA ARG A 29 -4.91 9.08 12.14
C ARG A 29 -5.68 10.33 11.71
N LEU A 30 -7.01 10.24 11.59
CA LEU A 30 -7.85 11.39 11.22
C LEU A 30 -7.80 12.49 12.30
N ARG A 31 -7.85 12.10 13.58
CA ARG A 31 -7.75 13.05 14.70
C ARG A 31 -6.39 13.73 14.76
N ALA A 32 -5.31 12.99 14.53
CA ALA A 32 -3.98 13.56 14.43
C ALA A 32 -3.92 14.63 13.32
N ARG A 33 -4.37 14.30 12.10
CA ARG A 33 -4.42 15.25 10.98
C ARG A 33 -5.25 16.52 11.23
N ARG A 34 -6.31 16.43 12.04
CA ARG A 34 -7.16 17.57 12.40
C ARG A 34 -6.57 18.44 13.52
N ARG A 35 -5.66 17.88 14.33
CA ARG A 35 -5.03 18.56 15.46
C ARG A 35 -3.70 19.21 15.09
N GLU A 36 -3.07 18.77 14.01
CA GLU A 36 -1.94 19.48 13.42
C GLU A 36 -2.38 20.90 13.02
N PRO A 37 -1.62 21.95 13.36
CA PRO A 37 -1.85 23.29 12.84
C PRO A 37 -1.85 23.17 11.32
N ARG A 38 -2.96 23.56 10.71
CA ARG A 38 -3.11 23.61 9.25
C ARG A 38 -2.08 24.61 8.72
N VAL A 39 -0.89 24.13 8.37
CA VAL A 39 0.00 24.85 7.45
C VAL A 39 -0.84 24.99 6.19
N ALA A 40 -1.34 26.20 5.98
CA ALA A 40 -2.05 26.56 4.78
C ALA A 40 -1.13 26.32 3.59
N ASP A 41 -1.72 25.84 2.49
CA ASP A 41 -1.06 25.48 1.24
C ASP A 41 -0.32 24.13 1.33
N THR A 42 -0.75 23.07 0.66
CA THR A 42 -0.80 22.96 -0.80
C THR A 42 -1.91 21.97 -1.20
N GLY A 43 -2.81 22.42 -2.07
CA GLY A 43 -3.69 21.53 -2.82
C GLY A 43 -2.85 20.57 -3.68
N GLU A 44 -3.38 19.37 -3.92
CA GLU A 44 -2.72 18.21 -4.57
C GLU A 44 -2.00 17.26 -3.59
N LEU A 45 -2.76 16.25 -3.14
CA LEU A 45 -2.17 14.98 -2.73
C LEU A 45 -1.64 14.31 -3.99
N SER A 46 -0.38 14.55 -4.36
CA SER A 46 0.26 13.82 -5.45
C SER A 46 0.27 12.32 -5.15
N LEU A 47 -0.44 11.56 -5.98
CA LEU A 47 -0.47 10.10 -5.99
C LEU A 47 0.56 9.52 -6.97
N ASP A 48 1.65 10.24 -7.25
CA ASP A 48 2.78 9.70 -7.99
C ASP A 48 3.51 8.68 -7.10
N PHE A 49 2.96 7.48 -7.06
CA PHE A 49 3.74 6.30 -6.75
C PHE A 49 4.71 6.14 -7.92
N THR A 50 5.98 6.49 -7.71
CA THR A 50 7.03 6.01 -8.61
C THR A 50 6.87 4.50 -8.69
N ALA A 51 6.43 4.01 -9.85
CA ALA A 51 6.35 2.58 -10.08
C ALA A 51 7.76 2.07 -9.87
N ARG A 52 8.00 1.38 -8.76
CA ARG A 52 9.27 0.69 -8.51
C ARG A 52 9.44 -0.22 -9.72
N GLN A 53 10.37 0.13 -10.60
CA GLN A 53 10.57 -0.57 -11.86
C GLN A 53 10.60 -2.06 -11.57
N SER A 54 9.61 -2.79 -12.09
CA SER A 54 9.62 -4.24 -12.04
C SER A 54 10.81 -4.67 -12.89
N VAL A 55 11.93 -5.00 -12.26
CA VAL A 55 13.08 -5.61 -12.93
C VAL A 55 12.76 -7.08 -13.16
N HIS A 56 11.70 -7.36 -13.93
CA HIS A 56 11.42 -8.70 -14.42
C HIS A 56 12.31 -8.96 -15.64
N GLY A 57 13.50 -9.48 -15.36
CA GLY A 57 14.28 -10.37 -16.21
C GLY A 57 14.75 -9.81 -17.56
N ARG A 58 15.95 -9.23 -17.58
CA ARG A 58 16.76 -9.21 -18.81
C ARG A 58 17.11 -10.66 -19.16
N THR A 59 16.29 -11.30 -19.98
CA THR A 59 16.61 -12.59 -20.59
C THR A 59 17.78 -12.40 -21.54
N LEU A 60 18.97 -12.74 -21.05
CA LEU A 60 20.12 -13.03 -21.89
C LEU A 60 19.85 -14.30 -22.70
N ARG A 61 19.46 -14.18 -23.97
CA ARG A 61 19.96 -15.03 -25.09
C ARG A 61 19.15 -14.83 -26.38
N GLY A 62 19.87 -14.53 -27.47
CA GLY A 62 19.29 -14.55 -28.83
C GLY A 62 20.23 -14.21 -30.00
N ARG A 63 21.47 -14.72 -29.99
CA ARG A 63 22.32 -15.12 -31.15
C ARG A 63 21.61 -14.99 -32.54
N ARG A 64 22.04 -14.23 -33.56
CA ARG A 64 23.13 -14.48 -34.58
C ARG A 64 23.02 -13.38 -35.68
N LYS A 65 24.11 -12.65 -36.02
CA LYS A 65 24.97 -12.73 -37.25
C LYS A 65 24.40 -12.13 -38.55
N HIS A 66 25.12 -11.16 -39.14
CA HIS A 66 25.73 -11.09 -40.51
C HIS A 66 26.05 -9.61 -40.81
N HIS A 67 27.34 -9.20 -40.86
CA HIS A 67 28.24 -9.12 -42.04
C HIS A 67 27.65 -8.24 -43.15
N ALA A 68 28.33 -7.26 -43.75
CA ALA A 68 29.69 -6.73 -43.66
C ALA A 68 29.64 -5.29 -44.19
#